data_AF-A0A4Q7B7Q6-F1
#
_entry.id   AF-A0A4Q7B7Q6-F1
#
_cell.length_a   1.000
_cell.length_b   1.000
_cell.length_c   1.000
_cell.angle_alpha   90.00
_cell.angle_beta   90.00
_cell.angle_gamma   90.00
#
_symmetry.space_group_name_H-M   'P 1'
#
loop_
_entity.id
_entity.type
_entity.pdbx_description
1 polymer ?
#
loop_
_entity_poly.entity_id
_entity_poly.type
_entity_poly.pdbx_seq_one_letter_code
_entity_poly.pdbx_strand_id
1 'polypeptide(L)'
;MSILHPRVYFSQFDSNTENGARYRVGIEKPVFYILKPKAKKDFSLKGFQQTYDLYREYPNSLYKIQDSKISDWLNNTLTKAVTAKSNSDYYEILNNAGHFASADYKKWKRASRGLM
;
A
#
# COMPACT_ATOMS: atom_id res chain seq x y z
N MET A 1 32.07 2.96 17.95
CA MET A 1 30.67 2.62 18.27
C MET A 1 29.80 2.99 17.07
N SER A 2 29.38 2.00 16.28
CA SER A 2 28.53 2.24 15.12
C SER A 2 27.09 2.39 15.59
N ILE A 3 26.53 3.59 15.45
CA ILE A 3 25.13 3.89 15.75
C ILE A 3 24.30 3.15 14.69
N LEU A 4 23.87 1.94 15.02
CA LEU A 4 22.96 1.13 14.20
C LEU A 4 21.64 1.88 14.08
N HIS A 5 21.52 2.71 13.06
CA HIS A 5 20.23 3.27 12.66
C HIS A 5 19.35 2.07 12.27
N PRO A 6 18.11 1.96 12.78
CA PRO A 6 17.19 0.96 12.31
C PRO A 6 17.05 1.13 10.80
N ARG A 7 17.30 0.07 10.03
CA ARG A 7 17.14 0.11 8.57
C ARG A 7 15.68 0.46 8.28
N VAL A 8 15.43 1.69 7.87
CA VAL A 8 14.09 2.16 7.49
C VAL A 8 13.76 1.58 6.14
N TYR A 9 13.14 0.40 6.12
CA TYR A 9 12.75 -0.22 4.85
C TYR A 9 11.73 0.66 4.12
N PHE A 10 12.04 0.98 2.86
CA PHE A 10 11.17 1.74 1.98
C PHE A 10 10.19 0.81 1.26
N SER A 11 8.92 1.20 1.17
CA SER A 11 7.90 0.49 0.38
C SER A 11 6.92 1.47 -0.20
N GLN A 12 6.78 1.45 -1.51
CA GLN A 12 5.97 2.44 -2.23
C GLN A 12 5.26 1.78 -3.42
N PHE A 13 4.06 2.27 -3.71
CA PHE A 13 3.43 2.04 -5.01
C PHE A 13 4.29 2.67 -6.12
N ASP A 14 4.60 1.90 -7.15
CA ASP A 14 5.40 2.32 -8.29
C ASP A 14 4.51 2.67 -9.48
N SER A 15 3.70 1.72 -9.94
CA SER A 15 2.88 1.87 -11.14
C SER A 15 1.78 0.80 -11.21
N ASN A 16 0.76 1.06 -12.04
CA ASN A 16 -0.17 0.02 -12.45
C ASN A 16 0.39 -0.67 -13.70
N THR A 17 0.54 -1.99 -13.65
CA THR A 17 0.96 -2.81 -14.78
C THR A 17 -0.22 -3.61 -15.30
N GLU A 18 -0.09 -4.19 -16.50
CA GLU A 18 -1.06 -5.18 -17.02
C GLU A 18 -1.26 -6.35 -16.05
N ASN A 19 -0.22 -6.67 -15.28
CA ASN A 19 -0.23 -7.74 -14.29
C ASN A 19 -0.69 -7.29 -12.90
N GLY A 20 -1.14 -6.06 -12.70
CA GLY A 20 -1.63 -5.55 -11.42
C GLY A 20 -0.76 -4.44 -10.83
N ALA A 21 -0.97 -4.14 -9.55
CA ALA A 21 -0.33 -3.01 -8.89
C ALA A 21 1.11 -3.36 -8.50
N ARG A 22 2.08 -2.59 -9.02
CA ARG A 22 3.51 -2.79 -8.78
C ARG A 22 3.98 -1.94 -7.60
N TYR A 23 4.78 -2.57 -6.75
CA TYR A 23 5.34 -1.97 -5.55
C TYR A 23 6.84 -2.19 -5.51
N ARG A 24 7.56 -1.14 -5.13
CA ARG A 24 9.00 -1.16 -4.90
C ARG A 24 9.26 -1.32 -3.42
N VAL A 25 10.06 -2.32 -3.03
CA VAL A 25 10.41 -2.57 -1.62
C VAL A 25 11.93 -2.63 -1.44
N GLY A 26 12.47 -1.84 -0.51
CA GLY A 26 13.91 -1.74 -0.19
C GLY A 26 14.52 -0.40 -0.63
N ILE A 27 15.67 -0.06 -0.01
CA ILE A 27 16.39 1.20 -0.25
C ILE A 27 17.48 1.02 -1.31
N GLU A 28 18.55 0.29 -0.99
CA GLU A 28 19.76 0.20 -1.82
C GLU A 28 19.61 -0.71 -3.04
N LYS A 29 18.93 -1.86 -2.89
CA LYS A 29 18.63 -2.81 -3.96
C LYS A 29 17.15 -3.13 -3.92
N PRO A 30 16.31 -2.22 -4.44
CA PRO A 30 14.87 -2.41 -4.38
C PRO A 30 14.45 -3.64 -5.17
N VAL A 31 13.53 -4.41 -4.60
CA VAL A 31 12.86 -5.51 -5.27
C VAL A 31 11.47 -5.04 -5.68
N PHE A 32 11.08 -5.40 -6.89
CA PHE A 32 9.75 -5.12 -7.38
C PHE A 32 8.83 -6.31 -7.13
N TYR A 33 7.66 -6.00 -6.58
CA TYR A 33 6.59 -6.95 -6.33
C TYR A 33 5.34 -6.50 -7.06
N ILE A 34 4.57 -7.45 -7.56
CA ILE A 34 3.25 -7.19 -8.16
C ILE A 34 2.19 -7.82 -7.27
N LEU A 35 1.21 -7.02 -6.89
CA LEU A 35 0.04 -7.42 -6.13
C LEU A 35 -1.13 -7.61 -7.11
N LYS A 36 -1.60 -8.86 -7.22
CA LYS A 36 -2.81 -9.20 -8.00
C LYS A 36 -3.98 -9.42 -7.05
N PRO A 37 -5.15 -8.80 -7.27
CA PRO A 37 -6.30 -9.03 -6.41
C PRO A 37 -6.73 -10.50 -6.47
N LYS A 38 -6.99 -11.09 -5.30
CA LYS A 38 -7.56 -12.43 -5.20
C LYS A 38 -9.03 -12.38 -5.62
N ALA A 39 -9.51 -13.46 -6.25
CA ALA A 39 -10.92 -13.58 -6.61
C ALA A 39 -11.85 -13.57 -5.38
N LYS A 40 -11.36 -14.07 -4.24
CA LYS A 40 -12.06 -14.06 -2.95
C LYS A 40 -11.09 -13.66 -1.85
N LYS A 41 -11.61 -12.95 -0.85
CA LYS A 41 -10.84 -12.62 0.35
C LYS A 41 -10.61 -13.87 1.18
N ASP A 42 -9.38 -14.04 1.65
CA ASP A 42 -9.02 -15.10 2.59
C ASP A 42 -8.89 -14.53 4.00
N PHE A 43 -9.94 -14.69 4.81
CA PHE A 43 -10.00 -14.18 6.17
C PHE A 43 -9.06 -14.90 7.16
N SER A 44 -8.44 -16.02 6.76
CA SER A 44 -7.42 -16.67 7.57
C SER A 44 -6.07 -15.93 7.52
N LEU A 45 -5.85 -15.14 6.46
CA LEU A 45 -4.64 -14.35 6.26
C LEU A 45 -4.83 -12.91 6.76
N LYS A 46 -3.71 -12.22 7.00
CA LYS A 46 -3.68 -10.85 7.53
C LYS A 46 -3.04 -9.88 6.55
N GLY A 47 -3.38 -8.61 6.68
CA GLY A 47 -2.79 -7.54 5.89
C GLY A 47 -3.17 -7.67 4.42
N PHE A 48 -2.24 -7.33 3.52
CA PHE A 48 -2.50 -7.39 2.08
C PHE A 48 -2.83 -8.81 1.60
N GLN A 49 -2.30 -9.85 2.25
CA GLN A 49 -2.47 -11.24 1.81
C GLN A 49 -3.92 -11.71 1.84
N GLN A 50 -4.77 -11.05 2.65
CA GLN A 50 -6.20 -11.30 2.67
C GLN A 50 -6.85 -11.00 1.32
N THR A 51 -6.36 -10.00 0.58
CA THR A 51 -7.01 -9.51 -0.64
C THR A 51 -6.15 -9.64 -1.89
N TYR A 52 -4.85 -9.93 -1.77
CA TYR A 52 -3.94 -9.98 -2.91
C TYR A 52 -3.02 -11.21 -2.87
N ASP A 53 -2.73 -11.73 -4.05
CA ASP A 53 -1.61 -12.64 -4.31
C ASP A 53 -0.34 -11.82 -4.55
N LEU A 54 0.79 -12.27 -3.99
CA LEU A 54 2.08 -11.64 -4.17
C LEU A 54 2.89 -12.30 -5.28
N TYR A 55 3.44 -11.50 -6.17
CA TYR A 55 4.40 -11.93 -7.18
C TYR A 55 5.68 -11.12 -7.08
N ARG A 56 6.82 -11.76 -7.31
CA ARG A 56 8.10 -11.08 -7.48
C ARG A 56 8.40 -10.90 -8.95
N GLU A 57 8.76 -9.68 -9.31
CA GLU A 57 9.13 -9.32 -10.67
C GLU A 57 10.63 -9.47 -10.89
N TYR A 58 10.96 -10.07 -12.01
CA TYR A 58 12.30 -10.15 -12.58
C TYR A 58 12.23 -9.66 -14.04
N PRO A 59 13.35 -9.30 -14.69
CA PRO A 59 13.35 -8.60 -15.98
C PRO A 59 12.41 -9.17 -17.04
N ASN A 60 12.25 -10.50 -17.12
CA ASN A 60 11.42 -11.17 -18.14
C ASN A 60 10.41 -12.17 -17.54
N SER A 61 10.19 -12.16 -16.23
CA SER A 61 9.39 -13.21 -15.59
C SER A 61 8.75 -12.77 -14.29
N LEU A 62 7.59 -13.35 -14.01
CA LEU A 62 6.83 -13.08 -12.80
C LEU A 62 6.68 -14.37 -11.99
N TYR A 63 7.17 -14.38 -10.75
CA TYR A 63 7.09 -15.57 -9.89
C TYR A 63 6.08 -15.36 -8.77
N LYS A 64 5.07 -16.22 -8.69
CA LYS A 64 4.13 -16.22 -7.57
C LYS A 64 4.85 -16.67 -6.31
N ILE A 65 4.75 -15.86 -5.25
CA ILE A 65 5.20 -16.25 -3.91
C ILE A 65 4.01 -16.90 -3.21
N GLN A 66 4.21 -18.12 -2.70
CA GLN A 66 3.20 -18.80 -1.90
C GLN A 66 2.97 -18.03 -0.60
N ASP A 67 1.72 -17.92 -0.15
CA ASP A 67 1.35 -17.15 1.04
C ASP A 67 2.15 -17.56 2.29
N SER A 68 2.39 -18.86 2.48
CA SER A 68 3.19 -19.41 3.58
C SER A 68 4.68 -19.03 3.55
N LYS A 69 5.19 -18.54 2.42
CA LYS A 69 6.58 -18.11 2.24
C LYS A 69 6.76 -16.60 2.39
N ILE A 70 5.67 -15.85 2.60
CA ILE A 70 5.71 -14.41 2.79
C ILE A 70 6.09 -14.12 4.24
N SER A 71 7.21 -13.42 4.44
CA SER A 71 7.63 -13.02 5.79
C SER A 71 6.71 -11.95 6.38
N ASP A 72 6.56 -11.95 7.70
CA ASP A 72 5.72 -10.97 8.41
C ASP A 72 6.16 -9.53 8.15
N TRP A 73 7.48 -9.28 8.07
CA TRP A 73 8.02 -7.97 7.70
C TRP A 73 7.53 -7.53 6.32
N LEU A 74 7.58 -8.41 5.32
CA LEU A 74 7.15 -8.08 3.97
C LEU A 74 5.65 -7.84 3.93
N ASN A 75 4.88 -8.67 4.65
CA ASN A 75 3.44 -8.49 4.83
C ASN A 75 3.10 -7.12 5.40
N ASN A 76 3.70 -6.75 6.53
CA ASN A 76 3.45 -5.48 7.19
C ASN A 76 3.86 -4.29 6.32
N THR A 77 5.01 -4.39 5.66
CA THR A 77 5.57 -3.33 4.82
C THR A 77 4.71 -3.07 3.57
N LEU A 78 4.28 -4.12 2.87
CA LEU A 78 3.39 -3.98 1.72
C LEU A 78 1.98 -3.58 2.13
N THR A 79 1.46 -4.08 3.25
CA THR A 79 0.15 -3.66 3.78
C THR A 79 0.12 -2.16 4.01
N LYS A 80 1.17 -1.59 4.62
CA LYS A 80 1.28 -0.14 4.81
C LYS A 80 1.26 0.62 3.48
N ALA A 81 2.01 0.16 2.49
CA ALA A 81 2.07 0.79 1.18
C ALA A 81 0.72 0.72 0.43
N VAL A 82 0.04 -0.43 0.48
CA VAL A 82 -1.30 -0.61 -0.09
C VAL A 82 -2.29 0.33 0.58
N THR A 83 -2.31 0.39 1.92
CA THR A 83 -3.20 1.30 2.65
C THR A 83 -2.91 2.76 2.32
N ALA A 84 -1.64 3.15 2.24
CA ALA A 84 -1.25 4.52 1.86
C ALA A 84 -1.74 4.88 0.46
N LYS A 85 -1.59 3.97 -0.52
CA LYS A 85 -2.09 4.16 -1.88
C LYS A 85 -3.62 4.28 -1.92
N SER A 86 -4.33 3.35 -1.27
CA SER A 86 -5.79 3.38 -1.20
C SER A 86 -6.31 4.67 -0.58
N ASN A 87 -5.66 5.17 0.48
CA ASN A 87 -6.03 6.44 1.10
C ASN A 87 -5.75 7.62 0.17
N SER A 88 -4.61 7.63 -0.51
CA SER A 88 -4.28 8.65 -1.51
C SER A 88 -5.37 8.73 -2.59
N ASP A 89 -5.75 7.57 -3.15
CA ASP A 89 -6.77 7.49 -4.19
C ASP A 89 -8.14 7.96 -3.69
N TYR A 90 -8.51 7.55 -2.47
CA TYR A 90 -9.73 7.99 -1.83
C TYR A 90 -9.78 9.52 -1.66
N TYR A 91 -8.69 10.12 -1.17
CA TYR A 91 -8.64 11.58 -0.98
C TYR A 91 -8.62 12.34 -2.29
N GLU A 92 -7.98 11.80 -3.34
CA GLU A 92 -8.03 12.37 -4.68
C GLU A 92 -9.46 12.36 -5.24
N ILE A 93 -10.19 11.25 -5.08
CA ILE A 93 -11.60 11.16 -5.50
C ILE A 93 -12.46 12.18 -4.74
N LEU A 94 -12.30 12.30 -3.42
CA LEU A 94 -13.02 13.30 -2.63
C LEU A 94 -12.71 14.73 -3.09
N ASN A 95 -11.44 15.01 -3.41
CA ASN A 95 -11.04 16.31 -3.92
C ASN A 95 -11.69 16.60 -5.27
N ASN A 96 -11.66 15.65 -6.20
CA ASN A 96 -12.27 15.76 -7.52
C ASN A 96 -13.80 15.88 -7.45
N ALA A 97 -14.44 15.24 -6.47
CA ALA A 97 -15.87 15.39 -6.20
C ALA A 97 -16.24 16.73 -5.52
N GLY A 98 -15.26 17.61 -5.28
CA GLY A 98 -15.47 18.90 -4.63
C GLY A 98 -15.82 18.81 -3.15
N HIS A 99 -15.63 17.64 -2.51
CA HIS A 99 -15.99 17.40 -1.11
C HIS A 99 -15.36 18.44 -0.19
N PHE A 100 -14.06 18.72 -0.38
CA PHE A 100 -13.33 19.70 0.43
C PHE A 100 -13.70 21.16 0.14
N ALA A 101 -14.34 21.44 -1.00
CA ALA A 101 -14.85 22.75 -1.36
C ALA A 101 -16.29 22.99 -0.84
N SER A 102 -17.03 21.92 -0.52
CA SER A 102 -18.42 21.96 -0.07
C SER A 102 -18.63 22.82 1.19
N ALA A 103 -19.81 23.44 1.29
CA ALA A 103 -20.18 24.25 2.45
C ALA A 103 -20.25 23.40 3.73
N ASP A 104 -20.74 22.17 3.61
CA ASP A 104 -20.85 21.21 4.73
C ASP A 104 -19.47 20.84 5.29
N TYR A 105 -18.50 20.51 4.43
CA TYR A 105 -17.14 20.23 4.88
C TYR A 105 -16.51 21.45 5.56
N LYS A 106 -16.71 22.66 5.02
CA LYS A 106 -16.22 23.90 5.66
C LYS A 106 -16.86 24.13 7.03
N LYS A 107 -18.16 23.86 7.17
CA LYS A 107 -18.90 23.98 8.44
C LYS A 107 -18.39 22.97 9.46
N TRP A 108 -18.24 21.70 9.06
CA TRP A 108 -17.67 20.65 9.89
C TRP A 108 -16.22 20.98 10.32
N LYS A 109 -15.36 21.40 9.38
CA LYS A 109 -13.96 21.76 9.66
C LYS A 109 -13.85 22.92 10.65
N ARG A 110 -14.76 23.91 10.60
CA ARG A 110 -14.83 25.00 11.58
C ARG A 110 -15.26 24.49 12.95
N ALA A 111 -16.30 23.67 13.03
CA ALA A 111 -16.77 23.09 14.28
C ALA A 111 -15.71 22.21 14.95
N SER A 112 -15.00 21.39 14.17
CA SER A 112 -13.93 20.53 14.67
C SER A 112 -12.70 21.28 15.19
N ARG A 113 -12.48 22.53 14.75
CA ARG A 113 -11.37 23.38 15.22
C ARG A 113 -11.67 24.09 16.54
N GLY A 114 -12.95 24.25 16.90
CA GLY A 114 -13.35 24.85 18.19
C GLY A 114 -13.48 23.84 19.34
N LEU A 115 -13.26 22.55 19.06
CA LEU A 115 -13.30 21.44 20.02
C LEU A 115 -11.90 20.92 20.41
N MET A 116 -10.83 21.55 19.89
CA MET A 116 -9.45 21.38 20.33
C MET A 116 -9.04 22.58 21.18
#